data_AF-A0A4R5FU66-F1
#
_entry.id   AF-A0A4R5FU66-F1
#
_cell.length_a   1.000
_cell.length_b   1.000
_cell.length_c   1.000
_cell.angle_alpha   90.00
_cell.angle_beta   90.00
_cell.angle_gamma   90.00
#
_symmetry.space_group_name_H-M   'P 1'
#
loop_
_entity.id
_entity.type
_entity.pdbx_description
1 polymer ?
#
loop_
_entity_poly.entity_id
_entity_poly.type
_entity_poly.pdbx_seq_one_letter_code
_entity_poly.pdbx_strand_id
1 'polypeptide(L)'
;MSADTVDLSILHPTARDRRSPGDPGPAPPDRPRAPVPVLFLAGIGLLIVSVAASIMIGTSEVSVTDLGRVFGTRLGLPVEPLPGLRDSLIWDLRVPRVLLAALVGAGLALCGTVLQAVTRNALADPYLLGISSGASTGVVAIVVLGLGSGAFSVTGGAFAGALHRVLLPFTALAGAIFLVWTDALARVSFAPQEVPVGVFTALLGVPLFLLVLRKRGEL
;
A
#
# COMPACT_ATOMS: atom_id res chain seq x y z
N MET A 1 28.86 -71.08 -11.88
CA MET A 1 27.53 -70.78 -12.43
C MET A 1 26.53 -70.78 -11.27
N SER A 2 26.22 -69.61 -10.73
CA SER A 2 24.94 -69.31 -10.07
C SER A 2 24.87 -67.79 -9.94
N ALA A 3 24.11 -67.19 -10.84
CA ALA A 3 23.79 -65.78 -10.88
C ALA A 3 22.62 -65.48 -9.93
N ASP A 4 22.46 -64.19 -9.62
CA ASP A 4 21.22 -63.53 -9.22
C ASP A 4 20.69 -63.71 -7.79
N THR A 5 21.37 -63.04 -6.86
CA THR A 5 20.68 -62.23 -5.85
C THR A 5 20.76 -60.76 -6.27
N VAL A 6 20.11 -60.43 -7.38
CA VAL A 6 19.87 -59.03 -7.74
C VAL A 6 18.90 -58.49 -6.71
N ASP A 7 19.39 -57.55 -5.89
CA ASP A 7 18.64 -56.89 -4.83
C ASP A 7 17.47 -56.11 -5.47
N LEU A 8 16.30 -56.77 -5.54
CA LEU A 8 15.07 -56.26 -6.16
C LEU A 8 14.57 -54.96 -5.51
N SER A 9 15.15 -54.56 -4.38
CA SER A 9 14.88 -53.29 -3.71
C SER A 9 15.47 -52.08 -4.45
N ILE A 10 16.46 -52.28 -5.31
CA ILE A 10 17.13 -51.21 -6.08
C ILE A 10 16.36 -50.84 -7.36
N LEU A 11 15.60 -51.78 -7.94
CA LEU A 11 14.87 -51.57 -9.19
C LEU A 11 13.56 -50.77 -9.04
N HIS A 12 13.11 -50.51 -7.81
CA HIS A 12 11.87 -49.79 -7.55
C HIS A 12 12.07 -48.63 -6.54
N PRO A 13 12.70 -47.52 -6.94
CA PRO A 13 12.98 -46.38 -6.06
C PRO A 13 11.71 -45.70 -5.51
N THR A 14 10.53 -46.01 -6.05
CA THR A 14 9.24 -45.48 -5.60
C THR A 14 8.59 -46.29 -4.47
N ALA A 15 9.20 -47.39 -4.01
CA ALA A 15 8.62 -48.24 -2.97
C ALA A 15 8.98 -47.82 -1.53
N ARG A 16 9.70 -46.70 -1.34
CA ARG A 16 10.26 -46.32 -0.02
C ARG A 16 9.33 -45.52 0.90
N ASP A 17 8.14 -45.12 0.46
CA ASP A 17 7.21 -44.32 1.29
C ASP A 17 5.75 -44.81 1.20
N ARG A 18 5.54 -46.14 1.16
CA ARG A 18 4.23 -46.69 1.54
C ARG A 18 4.14 -46.72 3.05
N ARG A 19 3.89 -45.56 3.67
CA ARG A 19 3.49 -45.52 5.08
C ARG A 19 2.28 -46.42 5.23
N SER A 20 2.34 -47.34 6.19
CA SER A 20 1.18 -48.15 6.52
C SER A 20 0.06 -47.20 6.96
N PRO A 21 -1.18 -47.34 6.43
CA PRO A 21 -2.29 -46.51 6.86
C PRO A 21 -2.56 -46.83 8.33
N GLY A 22 -2.03 -45.98 9.22
CA GLY A 22 -2.04 -46.20 10.67
C GLY A 22 -0.73 -45.84 11.39
N ASP A 23 0.36 -45.54 10.69
CA ASP A 23 1.59 -45.04 11.32
C ASP A 23 1.44 -43.53 11.62
N PRO A 24 1.27 -43.11 12.90
CA PRO A 24 1.28 -41.70 13.23
C PRO A 24 2.69 -41.18 12.94
N GLY A 25 2.83 -40.46 11.83
CA GLY A 25 4.09 -39.82 11.47
C GLY A 25 4.65 -39.05 12.68
N PRO A 26 5.99 -38.93 12.79
CA PRO A 26 6.63 -38.29 13.93
C PRO A 26 5.95 -36.94 14.20
N ALA A 27 5.49 -36.75 15.43
CA ALA A 27 4.85 -35.51 15.85
C ALA A 27 5.78 -34.35 15.46
N PRO A 28 5.27 -33.30 14.78
CA PRO A 28 6.10 -32.16 14.44
C PRO A 28 6.75 -31.63 15.73
N PRO A 29 8.06 -31.34 15.73
CA PRO A 29 8.73 -30.88 16.93
C PRO A 29 8.06 -29.61 17.46
N ASP A 30 7.78 -29.58 18.76
CA ASP A 30 7.25 -28.40 19.44
C ASP A 30 8.25 -27.25 19.30
N ARG A 31 7.96 -26.32 18.38
CA ARG A 31 8.78 -25.11 18.24
C ARG A 31 8.54 -24.24 19.48
N PRO A 32 9.58 -23.93 20.28
CA PRO A 32 9.41 -23.07 21.44
C PRO A 32 8.89 -21.70 20.98
N ARG A 33 7.64 -21.39 21.31
CA ARG A 33 7.06 -20.08 21.06
C ARG A 33 7.51 -19.17 22.21
N ALA A 34 8.36 -18.20 21.92
CA ALA A 34 8.68 -17.18 22.91
C ALA A 34 7.39 -16.47 23.33
N PRO A 35 7.18 -16.21 24.64
CA PRO A 35 6.01 -15.50 25.10
C PRO A 35 6.00 -14.07 24.54
N VAL A 36 4.84 -13.60 24.11
CA VAL A 36 4.63 -12.25 23.53
C VAL A 36 5.32 -11.11 24.30
N PRO A 37 5.25 -11.03 25.65
CA PRO A 37 5.95 -9.95 26.38
C PRO A 37 7.48 -10.01 26.23
N VAL A 38 8.08 -11.20 26.12
CA VAL A 38 9.53 -11.34 25.92
C VAL A 38 9.91 -10.84 24.53
N LEU A 39 9.13 -11.16 23.51
CA LEU A 39 9.37 -10.67 22.15
C LEU A 39 9.23 -9.14 22.07
N PHE A 40 8.25 -8.57 22.78
CA PHE A 40 8.05 -7.13 22.84
C PHE A 40 9.20 -6.40 23.55
N LEU A 41 9.64 -6.89 24.71
CA LEU A 41 10.79 -6.35 25.44
C LEU A 41 12.08 -6.47 24.62
N ALA A 42 12.29 -7.61 23.96
CA ALA A 42 13.42 -7.80 23.06
C ALA A 42 13.39 -6.81 21.88
N GLY A 43 12.19 -6.56 21.32
CA GLY A 43 11.98 -5.56 20.27
C GLY A 43 12.30 -4.12 20.72
N ILE A 44 11.87 -3.74 21.94
CA ILE A 44 12.23 -2.43 22.53
C ILE A 44 13.74 -2.33 22.73
N GLY A 45 14.37 -3.36 23.31
CA GLY A 45 15.81 -3.39 23.50
C GLY A 45 16.56 -3.24 22.17
N LEU A 46 16.12 -3.98 21.14
CA LEU A 46 16.69 -3.88 19.80
C LEU A 46 16.50 -2.49 19.18
N LEU A 47 15.33 -1.86 19.37
CA LEU A 47 15.08 -0.50 18.89
C LEU A 47 16.03 0.50 19.56
N ILE A 48 16.22 0.42 20.87
CA ILE A 48 17.14 1.29 21.62
C ILE A 48 18.57 1.12 21.11
N VAL A 49 19.03 -0.13 20.96
CA VAL A 49 20.36 -0.43 20.41
C VAL A 49 20.50 0.10 18.98
N SER A 50 19.49 -0.06 18.13
CA SER A 50 19.52 0.45 16.76
C SER A 50 19.57 1.98 16.69
N VAL A 51 18.87 2.66 17.59
CA VAL A 51 18.88 4.13 17.68
C VAL A 51 20.26 4.61 18.11
N ALA A 52 20.83 4.03 19.16
CA ALA A 52 22.16 4.37 19.62
C ALA A 52 23.22 4.12 18.53
N ALA A 53 23.18 2.95 17.88
CA ALA A 53 24.09 2.61 16.80
C ALA A 53 23.94 3.57 15.60
N SER A 54 22.70 3.92 15.22
CA SER A 54 22.42 4.84 14.12
C SER A 54 22.95 6.25 14.39
N ILE A 55 22.89 6.72 15.64
CA ILE A 55 23.48 8.00 16.03
C ILE A 55 25.02 7.94 15.96
N MET A 56 25.63 6.80 16.27
CA MET A 56 27.08 6.65 16.22
C MET A 56 27.63 6.56 14.79
N ILE A 57 26.87 5.96 13.87
CA ILE A 57 27.23 5.82 12.47
C ILE A 57 27.16 7.18 11.75
N GLY A 58 28.28 7.65 11.20
CA GLY A 58 28.33 8.88 10.40
C GLY A 58 29.74 9.24 9.96
N THR A 59 29.89 10.41 9.33
CA THR A 59 31.17 10.88 8.74
C THR A 59 32.25 11.22 9.76
N SER A 60 31.86 11.46 11.00
CA SER A 60 32.77 11.62 12.14
C SER A 60 32.62 10.42 13.07
N GLU A 61 33.73 9.80 13.47
CA GLU A 61 33.76 8.76 14.50
C GLU A 61 33.23 9.34 15.81
N VAL A 62 32.03 8.93 16.21
CA VAL A 62 31.41 9.31 17.48
C VAL A 62 31.53 8.11 18.42
N SER A 63 32.26 8.29 19.52
CA SER A 63 32.39 7.25 20.53
C SER A 63 31.11 7.15 21.39
N VAL A 64 30.90 5.99 22.02
CA VAL A 64 29.83 5.79 23.03
C VAL A 64 29.98 6.81 24.17
N THR A 65 31.22 7.18 24.51
CA THR A 65 31.53 8.18 25.54
C THR A 65 31.08 9.58 25.11
N ASP A 66 31.18 9.92 23.83
CA ASP A 66 30.75 11.21 23.29
C ASP A 66 29.22 11.32 23.34
N LEU A 67 28.54 10.24 22.97
CA LEU A 67 27.08 10.13 23.09
C LEU A 67 26.64 10.30 24.55
N GLY A 68 27.27 9.59 25.48
CA GLY A 68 27.01 9.68 26.91
C GLY A 68 27.26 11.08 27.47
N ARG A 69 28.31 11.77 27.01
CA ARG A 69 28.60 13.16 27.39
C ARG A 69 27.54 14.11 26.87
N VAL A 70 27.18 14.06 25.58
CA VAL A 70 26.12 14.91 25.00
C VAL A 70 24.83 14.77 25.79
N PHE A 71 24.33 13.54 25.98
CA PHE A 71 23.13 13.30 26.79
C PHE A 71 23.31 13.73 28.24
N GLY A 72 24.48 13.47 28.85
CA GLY A 72 24.77 13.87 30.22
C GLY A 72 24.70 15.38 30.42
N THR A 73 25.27 16.18 29.51
CA THR A 73 25.16 17.66 29.58
C THR A 73 23.72 18.13 29.49
N ARG A 74 22.87 17.46 28.68
CA ARG A 74 21.44 17.79 28.54
C ARG A 74 20.60 17.34 29.74
N LEU A 75 21.00 16.25 30.40
CA LEU A 75 20.39 15.79 31.65
C LEU A 75 20.87 16.59 32.89
N GLY A 76 21.79 17.54 32.72
CA GLY A 76 22.36 18.33 33.81
C GLY A 76 23.37 17.56 34.67
N LEU A 77 23.92 16.45 34.16
CA LEU A 77 24.98 15.71 34.83
C LEU A 77 26.30 16.49 34.75
N PRO A 78 27.17 16.38 35.77
CA PRO A 78 28.47 17.03 35.80
C PRO A 78 29.47 16.30 34.87
N VAL A 79 29.25 16.44 33.57
CA VAL A 79 30.11 15.89 32.51
C VAL A 79 30.75 17.01 31.71
N GLU A 80 31.99 16.80 31.26
CA GLU A 80 32.71 17.80 30.47
C GLU A 80 32.05 17.96 29.09
N PRO A 81 31.64 19.18 28.67
CA PRO A 81 30.98 19.39 27.39
C PRO A 81 31.87 19.06 26.19
N LEU A 82 31.27 18.61 25.09
CA LEU A 82 31.99 18.43 23.83
C LEU A 82 32.19 19.77 23.10
N PRO A 83 33.15 19.85 22.15
CA PRO A 83 33.25 20.99 21.25
C PRO A 83 31.94 21.25 20.50
N GLY A 84 31.52 22.51 20.38
CA GLY A 84 30.19 22.89 19.90
C GLY A 84 29.81 22.32 18.53
N LEU A 85 30.77 22.17 17.60
CA LEU A 85 30.51 21.57 16.29
C LEU A 85 30.10 20.09 16.37
N ARG A 86 30.70 19.32 17.30
CA ARG A 86 30.36 17.90 17.50
C ARG A 86 29.06 17.74 18.28
N ASP A 87 28.83 18.59 19.29
CA ASP A 87 27.59 18.61 20.05
C ASP A 87 26.39 18.93 19.15
N SER A 88 26.46 19.99 18.34
CA SER A 88 25.42 20.32 17.35
C SER A 88 25.25 19.24 16.27
N LEU A 89 26.33 18.60 15.81
CA LEU A 89 26.21 17.51 14.85
C LEU A 89 25.43 16.32 15.43
N ILE A 90 25.68 15.94 16.69
CA ILE A 90 24.96 14.85 17.34
C ILE A 90 23.51 15.28 17.65
N TRP A 91 23.34 16.44 18.28
CA TRP A 91 22.06 16.87 18.84
C TRP A 91 21.11 17.50 17.82
N ASP A 92 21.60 18.33 16.91
CA ASP A 92 20.76 19.06 15.96
C ASP A 92 20.55 18.28 14.64
N LEU A 93 21.52 17.43 14.24
CA LEU A 93 21.45 16.70 12.96
C LEU A 93 21.13 15.21 13.12
N ARG A 94 21.83 14.49 14.01
CA ARG A 94 21.69 13.02 14.10
C ARG A 94 20.48 12.62 14.92
N VAL A 95 20.34 13.13 16.15
CA VAL A 95 19.25 12.75 17.05
C VAL A 95 17.87 12.97 16.42
N PRO A 96 17.52 14.14 15.84
CA PRO A 96 16.20 14.38 15.28
C PRO A 96 15.92 13.44 14.09
N ARG A 97 16.92 13.21 13.23
CA ARG A 97 16.80 12.32 12.07
C ARG A 97 16.56 10.86 12.48
N VAL A 98 17.29 10.35 13.47
CA VAL A 98 17.15 8.96 13.94
C VAL A 98 15.81 8.75 14.63
N LEU A 99 15.36 9.71 15.44
CA LEU A 99 14.05 9.66 16.07
C LEU A 99 12.92 9.71 15.03
N LEU A 100 13.03 10.59 14.03
CA LEU A 100 12.09 10.62 12.90
C LEU A 100 12.05 9.28 12.16
N ALA A 101 13.20 8.66 11.88
CA ALA A 101 13.27 7.35 11.23
C ALA A 101 12.60 6.25 12.09
N ALA A 102 12.83 6.25 13.40
CA ALA A 102 12.19 5.30 14.31
C ALA A 102 10.66 5.46 14.35
N LEU A 103 10.17 6.70 14.42
CA LEU A 103 8.74 7.00 14.41
C LEU A 103 8.08 6.61 13.08
N VAL A 104 8.71 6.93 11.94
CA VAL A 104 8.23 6.53 10.62
C VAL A 104 8.20 5.00 10.49
N GLY A 105 9.26 4.31 10.90
CA GLY A 105 9.31 2.85 10.89
C GLY A 105 8.22 2.20 11.73
N ALA A 106 7.98 2.71 12.95
CA ALA A 106 6.89 2.25 13.81
C ALA A 106 5.52 2.51 13.18
N GLY A 107 5.31 3.68 12.58
CA GLY A 107 4.07 4.02 11.86
C GLY A 107 3.80 3.10 10.67
N LEU A 108 4.83 2.78 9.88
CA LEU A 108 4.71 1.85 8.76
C LEU A 108 4.43 0.41 9.23
N ALA A 109 5.06 -0.04 10.31
CA ALA A 109 4.78 -1.35 10.90
C ALA A 109 3.33 -1.43 11.41
N LEU A 110 2.85 -0.40 12.11
CA LEU A 110 1.45 -0.32 12.56
C LEU A 110 0.49 -0.30 11.37
N CYS A 111 0.76 0.53 10.36
CA CYS A 111 -0.06 0.60 9.15
C CYS A 111 -0.13 -0.76 8.44
N GLY A 112 1.02 -1.44 8.28
CA GLY A 112 1.10 -2.77 7.69
C GLY A 112 0.31 -3.80 8.48
N THR A 113 0.47 -3.87 9.80
CA THR A 113 -0.29 -4.82 10.65
C THR A 113 -1.80 -4.57 10.63
N VAL A 114 -2.23 -3.31 10.65
CA VAL A 114 -3.65 -2.94 10.51
C VAL A 114 -4.19 -3.34 9.15
N LEU A 115 -3.45 -3.03 8.07
CA LEU A 115 -3.88 -3.37 6.72
C LEU A 115 -3.96 -4.88 6.52
N GLN A 116 -2.98 -5.64 7.01
CA GLN A 116 -2.98 -7.10 7.00
C GLN A 116 -4.16 -7.68 7.79
N ALA A 117 -4.52 -7.09 8.94
CA ALA A 117 -5.68 -7.50 9.73
C ALA A 117 -7.03 -7.23 9.05
N VAL A 118 -7.20 -6.02 8.48
CA VAL A 118 -8.44 -5.63 7.78
C VAL A 118 -8.64 -6.42 6.51
N THR A 119 -7.58 -6.58 5.71
CA THR A 119 -7.65 -7.31 4.44
C THR A 119 -7.63 -8.83 4.63
N ARG A 120 -7.25 -9.30 5.82
CA ARG A 120 -6.96 -10.71 6.11
C ARG A 120 -5.98 -11.30 5.08
N ASN A 121 -5.04 -10.47 4.61
CA ASN A 121 -4.05 -10.83 3.61
C ASN A 121 -2.65 -10.45 4.11
N ALA A 122 -1.83 -11.46 4.40
CA ALA A 122 -0.45 -11.27 4.89
C ALA A 122 0.47 -10.58 3.87
N LEU A 123 0.10 -10.57 2.59
CA LEU A 123 0.84 -9.87 1.53
C LEU A 123 0.42 -8.41 1.35
N ALA A 124 -0.57 -7.93 2.12
CA ALA A 124 -1.01 -6.55 2.02
C ALA A 124 0.07 -5.60 2.54
N ASP A 125 0.43 -4.63 1.70
CA ASP A 125 1.43 -3.61 1.99
C ASP A 125 0.83 -2.21 1.67
N PRO A 126 0.99 -1.22 2.57
CA PRO A 126 0.41 0.11 2.41
C PRO A 126 0.92 0.88 1.17
N TYR A 127 2.10 0.55 0.66
CA TYR A 127 2.65 1.14 -0.56
C TYR A 127 1.90 0.70 -1.82
N LEU A 128 1.25 -0.47 -1.83
CA LEU A 128 0.51 -0.97 -2.99
C LEU A 128 -0.76 -0.17 -3.30
N LEU A 129 -1.27 0.60 -2.35
CA LEU A 129 -2.43 1.48 -2.53
C LEU A 129 -2.09 2.77 -3.29
N GLY A 130 -0.83 2.98 -3.68
CA GLY A 130 -0.37 4.16 -4.40
C GLY A 130 -0.23 5.41 -3.53
N ILE A 131 -0.45 5.30 -2.22
CA ILE A 131 -0.37 6.41 -1.24
C ILE A 131 0.98 7.12 -1.32
N SER A 132 2.09 6.38 -1.42
CA SER A 132 3.43 6.97 -1.54
C SER A 132 3.63 7.73 -2.86
N SER A 133 3.13 7.21 -3.98
CA SER A 133 3.24 7.89 -5.27
C SER A 133 2.42 9.19 -5.31
N GLY A 134 1.23 9.18 -4.68
CA GLY A 134 0.41 10.39 -4.48
C GLY A 134 1.12 11.42 -3.61
N ALA A 135 1.71 10.98 -2.49
CA ALA A 135 2.45 11.86 -1.59
C ALA A 135 3.65 12.52 -2.28
N SER A 136 4.50 11.75 -2.98
CA SER A 136 5.64 12.30 -3.71
C SER A 136 5.21 13.29 -4.79
N THR A 137 4.13 12.99 -5.52
CA THR A 137 3.60 13.89 -6.54
C THR A 137 3.11 15.21 -5.93
N GLY A 138 2.42 15.15 -4.79
CA GLY A 138 1.96 16.33 -4.06
C GLY A 138 3.10 17.20 -3.51
N VAL A 139 4.16 16.58 -2.99
CA VAL A 139 5.39 17.28 -2.58
C VAL A 139 6.02 18.01 -3.76
N VAL A 140 6.25 17.29 -4.87
CA VAL A 140 6.87 17.86 -6.07
C VAL A 140 6.01 19.00 -6.63
N ALA A 141 4.69 18.85 -6.64
CA ALA A 141 3.79 19.91 -7.10
C ALA A 141 3.92 21.19 -6.27
N ILE A 142 3.89 21.09 -4.93
CA ILE A 142 4.08 22.26 -4.04
C ILE A 142 5.42 22.94 -4.29
N VAL A 143 6.50 22.14 -4.39
CA VAL A 143 7.86 22.65 -4.58
C VAL A 143 8.02 23.34 -5.94
N VAL A 144 7.53 22.73 -7.01
CA VAL A 144 7.63 23.27 -8.38
C VAL A 144 6.77 24.50 -8.57
N LEU A 145 5.54 24.52 -8.02
CA LEU A 145 4.63 25.66 -8.12
C LEU A 145 5.02 26.82 -7.19
N GLY A 146 6.02 26.63 -6.33
CA GLY A 146 6.48 27.67 -5.40
C GLY A 146 5.43 28.04 -4.35
N LEU A 147 4.47 27.15 -4.05
CA LEU A 147 3.33 27.38 -3.15
C LEU A 147 3.73 27.36 -1.65
N GLY A 148 4.98 27.68 -1.35
CA GLY A 148 5.56 27.69 -0.01
C GLY A 148 6.62 26.60 0.16
N SER A 149 7.83 27.02 0.56
CA SER A 149 8.97 26.14 0.86
C SER A 149 9.05 25.74 2.34
N GLY A 150 8.11 26.19 3.17
CA GLY A 150 8.06 25.87 4.59
C GLY A 150 7.68 24.41 4.85
N ALA A 151 8.15 23.87 5.98
CA ALA A 151 7.91 22.47 6.39
C ALA A 151 6.41 22.06 6.36
N PHE A 152 5.51 22.98 6.68
CA PHE A 152 4.06 22.76 6.64
C PHE A 152 3.51 22.64 5.21
N SER A 153 4.05 23.39 4.25
CA SER A 153 3.58 23.33 2.86
C SER A 153 3.98 22.03 2.18
N VAL A 154 5.22 21.59 2.40
CA VAL A 154 5.72 20.30 1.88
C VAL A 154 4.94 19.13 2.48
N THR A 155 4.72 19.14 3.80
CA THR A 155 3.94 18.10 4.49
C THR A 155 2.47 18.10 4.06
N GLY A 156 1.88 19.29 3.91
CA GLY A 156 0.51 19.46 3.39
C GLY A 156 0.36 18.96 1.96
N GLY A 157 1.35 19.23 1.10
CA GLY A 157 1.41 18.70 -0.27
C GLY A 157 1.46 17.18 -0.30
N ALA A 158 2.31 16.56 0.52
CA ALA A 158 2.38 15.11 0.66
C ALA A 158 1.02 14.51 1.06
N PHE A 159 0.37 15.10 2.07
CA PHE A 159 -0.92 14.64 2.56
C PHE A 159 -2.02 14.79 1.50
N ALA A 160 -2.14 15.98 0.89
CA ALA A 160 -3.12 16.24 -0.16
C ALA A 160 -2.93 15.30 -1.36
N GLY A 161 -1.68 15.10 -1.80
CA GLY A 161 -1.37 14.21 -2.92
C GLY A 161 -1.73 12.75 -2.64
N ALA A 162 -1.43 12.25 -1.44
CA ALA A 162 -1.84 10.91 -1.00
C ALA A 162 -3.37 10.77 -0.97
N LEU A 163 -4.07 11.78 -0.45
CA LEU A 163 -5.52 11.79 -0.31
C LEU A 163 -6.22 11.80 -1.68
N HIS A 164 -5.76 12.62 -2.63
CA HIS A 164 -6.30 12.65 -4.00
C HIS A 164 -6.13 11.31 -4.72
N ARG A 165 -4.99 10.62 -4.53
CA ARG A 165 -4.76 9.31 -5.15
C ARG A 165 -5.82 8.29 -4.74
N VAL A 166 -6.28 8.34 -3.49
CA VAL A 166 -7.33 7.46 -2.99
C VAL A 166 -8.70 7.94 -3.44
N LEU A 167 -9.03 9.23 -3.32
CA LEU A 167 -10.38 9.75 -3.60
C LEU A 167 -10.77 9.77 -5.08
N LEU A 168 -9.85 10.14 -5.98
CA LEU A 168 -10.13 10.30 -7.41
C LEU A 168 -10.84 9.10 -8.06
N PRO A 169 -10.40 7.84 -7.87
CA PRO A 169 -11.09 6.70 -8.48
C PRO A 169 -12.50 6.49 -7.91
N PHE A 170 -12.72 6.71 -6.61
CA PHE A 170 -14.05 6.55 -6.00
C PHE A 170 -15.02 7.65 -6.45
N THR A 171 -14.57 8.92 -6.49
CA THR A 171 -15.43 10.02 -6.96
C THR A 171 -15.72 9.92 -8.45
N ALA A 172 -14.74 9.51 -9.26
CA ALA A 172 -14.94 9.25 -10.69
C ALA A 172 -15.96 8.13 -10.93
N LEU A 173 -15.85 7.00 -10.20
CA LEU A 173 -16.78 5.89 -10.33
C LEU A 173 -18.19 6.28 -9.85
N ALA A 174 -18.29 6.93 -8.68
CA ALA A 174 -19.57 7.39 -8.16
C ALA A 174 -20.26 8.38 -9.12
N GLY A 175 -19.50 9.33 -9.67
CA GLY A 175 -19.98 10.27 -10.69
C GLY A 175 -20.43 9.56 -11.96
N ALA A 176 -19.68 8.57 -12.45
CA ALA A 176 -20.04 7.78 -13.62
C ALA A 176 -21.35 7.00 -13.40
N ILE A 177 -21.48 6.32 -12.25
CA ILE A 177 -22.70 5.61 -11.87
C ILE A 177 -23.89 6.58 -11.81
N PHE A 178 -23.74 7.70 -11.11
CA PHE A 178 -24.78 8.71 -11.01
C PHE A 178 -25.22 9.24 -12.38
N LEU A 179 -24.28 9.51 -13.29
CA LEU A 179 -24.58 9.99 -14.63
C LEU A 179 -25.37 8.95 -15.45
N VAL A 180 -24.99 7.67 -15.38
CA VAL A 180 -25.71 6.57 -16.05
C VAL A 180 -27.15 6.46 -15.54
N TRP A 181 -27.34 6.52 -14.22
CA TRP A 181 -28.68 6.49 -13.63
C TRP A 181 -29.50 7.73 -13.98
N THR A 182 -28.87 8.89 -14.04
CA THR A 182 -29.54 10.14 -14.42
C THR A 182 -29.98 10.09 -15.89
N ASP A 183 -29.16 9.59 -16.80
CA ASP A 183 -29.54 9.39 -18.22
C ASP A 183 -30.66 8.35 -18.36
N ALA A 184 -30.56 7.22 -17.66
CA ALA A 184 -31.62 6.20 -17.65
C ALA A 184 -32.94 6.74 -17.10
N LEU A 185 -32.89 7.49 -16.00
CA LEU A 185 -34.06 8.13 -15.41
C LEU A 185 -34.63 9.20 -16.34
N ALA A 186 -33.80 10.03 -16.97
CA ALA A 186 -34.25 10.99 -17.97
C ALA A 186 -35.01 10.28 -19.10
N ARG A 187 -34.51 9.14 -19.61
CA ARG A 187 -35.20 8.36 -20.64
C ARG A 187 -36.53 7.75 -20.18
N VAL A 188 -36.69 7.47 -18.89
CA VAL A 188 -37.92 6.88 -18.32
C VAL A 188 -38.93 7.95 -17.92
N SER A 189 -38.47 9.04 -17.31
CA SER A 189 -39.30 10.17 -16.85
C SER A 189 -39.79 11.02 -18.01
N PHE A 190 -38.98 11.18 -19.07
CA PHE A 190 -39.42 11.69 -20.36
C PHE A 190 -39.76 10.49 -21.25
N ALA A 191 -40.91 9.86 -21.01
CA ALA A 191 -41.47 8.85 -21.90
C ALA A 191 -41.44 9.36 -23.36
N PRO A 192 -41.21 8.50 -24.37
CA PRO A 192 -40.92 8.87 -25.75
C PRO A 192 -42.09 9.60 -26.42
N GLN A 193 -42.16 10.91 -26.21
CA GLN A 193 -42.91 11.88 -27.01
C GLN A 193 -41.86 12.95 -27.32
N GLU A 194 -41.14 12.88 -28.43
CA GLU A 194 -41.64 13.20 -29.77
C GLU A 194 -41.05 12.25 -30.84
N VAL A 195 -41.93 11.36 -31.32
CA VAL A 195 -42.01 10.63 -32.59
C VAL A 195 -40.76 10.16 -33.34
N PRO A 196 -40.69 8.85 -33.68
CA PRO A 196 -39.94 8.39 -34.84
C PRO A 196 -40.48 9.12 -36.08
N VAL A 197 -39.66 9.99 -36.68
CA VAL A 197 -39.98 10.69 -37.94
C VAL A 197 -40.47 9.72 -39.02
N GLY A 198 -40.03 8.45 -38.95
CA GLY A 198 -40.46 7.32 -39.77
C GLY A 198 -41.97 7.06 -39.82
N VAL A 199 -42.70 7.26 -38.71
CA VAL A 199 -44.16 6.98 -38.65
C VAL A 199 -44.95 8.09 -39.34
N PHE A 200 -44.53 9.35 -39.20
CA PHE A 200 -45.15 10.47 -39.92
C PHE A 200 -44.82 10.45 -41.41
N THR A 201 -43.59 10.06 -41.80
CA THR A 201 -43.26 9.82 -43.21
C THR A 201 -44.03 8.63 -43.80
N ALA A 202 -44.34 7.60 -43.00
CA ALA A 202 -45.15 6.48 -43.45
C ALA A 202 -46.64 6.86 -43.61
N LEU A 203 -47.20 7.63 -42.68
CA LEU A 203 -48.59 8.09 -42.74
C LEU A 203 -48.86 9.07 -43.89
N LEU A 204 -47.88 9.89 -44.27
CA LEU A 204 -48.00 10.77 -45.45
C LEU A 204 -47.58 10.09 -46.75
N GLY A 205 -46.57 9.22 -46.70
CA GLY A 205 -46.03 8.54 -47.87
C GLY A 205 -46.94 7.44 -48.42
N VAL A 206 -47.59 6.65 -47.56
CA VAL A 206 -48.45 5.54 -47.98
C VAL A 206 -49.69 6.01 -48.77
N PRO A 207 -50.45 7.03 -48.34
CA PRO A 207 -51.57 7.54 -49.13
C PRO A 207 -51.14 8.16 -50.46
N LEU A 208 -50.00 8.85 -50.49
CA LEU A 208 -49.50 9.53 -51.68
C LEU A 208 -48.97 8.51 -52.71
N PHE A 209 -48.32 7.44 -52.24
CA PHE A 209 -47.90 6.30 -53.07
C PHE A 209 -49.10 5.53 -53.64
N LEU A 210 -50.12 5.27 -52.81
CA LEU A 210 -51.38 4.65 -53.27
C LEU A 210 -52.14 5.54 -54.27
N LEU A 211 -52.15 6.87 -54.08
CA LEU A 211 -52.75 7.82 -55.03
C LEU A 211 -51.97 7.90 -56.36
N VAL A 212 -50.64 7.74 -56.33
CA VAL A 212 -49.82 7.64 -57.54
C VAL A 212 -50.07 6.33 -58.28
N LEU A 213 -50.18 5.20 -57.57
CA LEU A 213 -50.54 3.91 -58.17
C LEU A 213 -51.94 3.94 -58.80
N ARG A 214 -52.91 4.56 -58.12
CA ARG A 214 -54.27 4.74 -58.64
C ARG A 214 -54.34 5.67 -59.85
N LYS A 215 -53.43 6.65 -59.97
CA LYS A 215 -53.31 7.50 -61.17
C LYS A 215 -52.57 6.82 -62.32
N ARG A 216 -51.81 5.75 -62.07
CA ARG A 216 -51.08 4.98 -63.08
C ARG A 216 -51.82 3.72 -63.55
N GLY A 217 -52.98 3.40 -62.99
CA GLY A 217 -53.88 2.35 -63.47
C GLY A 217 -53.49 0.91 -63.13
N GLU A 218 -52.64 0.72 -62.12
CA GLU A 218 -52.14 -0.60 -61.69
C GLU A 218 -52.90 -1.15 -60.45
N LEU A 219 -53.98 -0.47 -60.06
CA LEU A 219 -55.03 -0.89 -59.11
C LEU A 219 -56.37 -0.32 -59.59
#